data_AF-A0A7W1HXA8-F1
#
_entry.id   AF-A0A7W1HXA8-F1
#
_cell.length_a   1.000
_cell.length_b   1.000
_cell.length_c   1.000
_cell.angle_alpha   90.00
_cell.angle_beta   90.00
_cell.angle_gamma   90.00
#
_symmetry.space_group_name_H-M   'P 1'
#
loop_
_entity.id
_entity.type
_entity.pdbx_description
1 polymer ?
#
loop_
_entity_poly.entity_id
_entity_poly.type
_entity_poly.pdbx_seq_one_letter_code
_entity_poly.pdbx_strand_id
1 'polypeptide(L)'
;MNNGKICVSVCVETADEFIENIKRAEEFADVIELRFDCLEENQVDIFFAKLNPQWRMNKIPFIVTFRSKEQGGKRELTKEQRDYFWNSGNE
;
A
#
# COMPACT_ATOMS: atom_id res chain seq x y z
N MET A 1 7.30 -8.54 -28.18
CA MET A 1 7.89 -8.96 -26.90
C MET A 1 7.39 -8.02 -25.82
N ASN A 2 6.83 -8.53 -24.73
CA ASN A 2 6.48 -7.71 -23.56
C ASN A 2 7.73 -7.65 -22.68
N ASN A 3 8.32 -6.47 -22.50
CA ASN A 3 9.64 -6.29 -21.87
C ASN A 3 9.59 -6.35 -20.33
N GLY A 4 8.78 -7.24 -19.77
CA GLY A 4 8.50 -7.25 -18.32
C GLY A 4 7.82 -5.96 -17.85
N LYS A 5 7.33 -5.98 -16.61
CA LYS A 5 6.83 -4.77 -15.92
C LYS A 5 7.65 -4.59 -14.64
N ILE A 6 8.08 -3.36 -14.38
CA ILE A 6 8.80 -3.03 -13.15
C ILE A 6 7.76 -2.75 -12.07
N CYS A 7 7.69 -3.63 -11.07
CA CYS A 7 6.90 -3.43 -9.87
C CYS A 7 7.79 -2.95 -8.72
N VAL A 8 7.43 -1.82 -8.11
CA VAL A 8 8.14 -1.28 -6.94
C VAL A 8 7.26 -1.44 -5.72
N SER A 9 7.75 -2.19 -4.72
CA SER A 9 7.09 -2.31 -3.42
C SER A 9 7.46 -1.13 -2.53
N VAL A 10 6.47 -0.34 -2.14
CA VAL A 10 6.66 0.67 -1.09
C VAL A 10 6.36 0.01 0.25
N CYS A 11 7.35 -0.03 1.14
CA CYS A 11 7.28 -0.67 2.45
C CYS A 11 8.02 0.20 3.48
N VAL A 12 7.27 1.09 4.11
CA VAL A 12 7.74 2.06 5.11
C VAL A 12 6.76 2.06 6.29
N GLU A 13 7.15 2.68 7.40
CA GLU A 13 6.44 2.56 8.68
C GLU A 13 5.38 3.64 8.86
N THR A 14 5.58 4.83 8.26
CA THR A 14 4.69 5.99 8.45
C THR A 14 3.88 6.36 7.21
N ALA A 15 2.71 6.97 7.41
CA ALA A 15 1.84 7.41 6.32
C ALA A 15 2.49 8.48 5.43
N ASP A 16 3.29 9.39 6.00
CA ASP A 16 3.96 10.46 5.24
C ASP A 16 5.05 9.91 4.32
N GLU A 17 5.90 9.02 4.85
CA GLU A 17 6.90 8.32 4.03
C GLU A 17 6.22 7.49 2.95
N PHE A 18 5.06 6.88 3.26
CA PHE A 18 4.35 6.05 2.31
C PHE A 18 3.90 6.88 1.10
N ILE A 19 3.34 8.06 1.36
CA ILE A 19 2.92 9.00 0.32
C ILE A 19 4.11 9.52 -0.50
N GLU A 20 5.20 9.88 0.16
CA GLU A 20 6.41 10.36 -0.50
C GLU A 20 7.03 9.30 -1.44
N ASN A 21 7.16 8.07 -0.95
CA ASN A 21 7.76 6.99 -1.72
C ASN A 21 6.88 6.51 -2.87
N ILE A 22 5.55 6.59 -2.74
CA ILE A 22 4.63 6.35 -3.85
C ILE A 22 4.90 7.34 -4.98
N LYS A 23 4.92 8.65 -4.67
CA LYS A 23 5.18 9.70 -5.68
C LYS A 23 6.53 9.53 -6.36
N ARG A 24 7.57 9.16 -5.59
CA ARG A 24 8.90 8.88 -6.14
C ARG A 24 8.89 7.66 -7.06
N ALA A 25 8.18 6.60 -6.69
CA ALA A 25 8.09 5.38 -7.49
C ALA A 25 7.31 5.60 -8.80
N GLU A 26 6.36 6.54 -8.84
CA GLU A 26 5.60 6.88 -10.05
C GLU A 26 6.49 7.39 -11.20
N GLU A 27 7.70 7.87 -10.91
CA GLU A 27 8.62 8.39 -11.93
C GLU A 27 9.25 7.30 -12.80
N PHE A 28 9.29 6.05 -12.33
CA PHE A 28 10.03 4.98 -13.01
C PHE A 28 9.39 3.57 -12.94
N ALA A 29 8.37 3.36 -12.11
CA ALA A 29 7.68 2.07 -12.01
C ALA A 29 6.56 1.94 -13.07
N ASP A 30 6.30 0.71 -13.53
CA ASP A 30 5.10 0.40 -14.30
C ASP A 30 3.88 0.17 -13.38
N VAL A 31 4.12 -0.30 -12.16
CA VAL A 31 3.11 -0.63 -11.14
C VAL A 31 3.74 -0.47 -9.76
N ILE A 32 2.97 0.04 -8.81
CA ILE A 32 3.42 0.17 -7.42
C ILE A 32 2.68 -0.84 -6.54
N GLU A 33 3.42 -1.60 -5.74
CA GLU A 33 2.83 -2.42 -4.68
C GLU A 33 2.82 -1.62 -3.35
N LEU A 34 1.63 -1.44 -2.78
CA LEU A 34 1.39 -0.77 -1.51
C LEU A 34 1.38 -1.83 -0.39
N ARG A 35 2.50 -1.94 0.34
CA ARG A 35 2.64 -2.90 1.46
C ARG A 35 2.13 -2.30 2.77
N PHE A 36 0.81 -2.37 2.97
CA PHE A 36 0.18 -1.92 4.21
C PHE A 36 0.62 -2.71 5.44
N ASP A 37 1.16 -3.93 5.26
CA ASP A 37 1.71 -4.71 6.37
C ASP A 37 3.02 -4.15 6.93
N CYS A 38 3.63 -3.18 6.24
CA CYS A 38 4.81 -2.46 6.71
C CYS A 38 4.48 -1.22 7.54
N LEU A 39 3.27 -0.66 7.40
CA LEU A 39 2.83 0.48 8.20
C LEU A 39 2.60 0.09 9.65
N GLU A 40 2.89 1.02 10.56
CA GLU A 40 2.43 0.91 11.95
C GLU A 40 0.89 0.95 12.02
N GLU A 41 0.35 0.46 13.14
CA GLU A 41 -1.09 0.26 13.32
C GLU A 41 -1.95 1.49 13.06
N ASN A 42 -1.59 2.59 13.70
CA ASN A 42 -2.29 3.85 13.57
C ASN A 42 -2.02 4.56 12.22
N GLN A 43 -1.00 4.16 11.48
CA GLN A 43 -0.60 4.83 10.24
C GLN A 43 -1.49 4.46 9.05
N VAL A 44 -2.18 3.32 9.11
CA VAL A 44 -3.14 2.90 8.07
C VAL A 44 -4.30 3.89 7.99
N ASP A 45 -4.94 4.18 9.12
CA ASP A 45 -6.06 5.13 9.19
C ASP A 45 -5.61 6.56 8.87
N ILE A 46 -4.42 6.95 9.35
CA ILE A 46 -3.82 8.26 9.02
C ILE A 46 -3.59 8.38 7.51
N PHE A 47 -3.10 7.33 6.85
CA PHE A 47 -2.91 7.31 5.40
C PHE A 47 -4.24 7.52 4.68
N PHE A 48 -5.29 6.78 5.04
CA PHE A 48 -6.61 6.94 4.44
C PHE A 48 -7.24 8.32 4.71
N ALA A 49 -7.06 8.87 5.91
CA ALA A 49 -7.52 10.22 6.24
C ALA A 49 -6.77 11.32 5.44
N LYS A 50 -5.48 11.10 5.14
CA LYS A 50 -4.67 12.00 4.29
C LYS A 50 -4.94 11.83 2.80
N LEU A 51 -5.66 10.78 2.40
CA LEU A 51 -5.95 10.46 1.02
C LEU A 51 -6.95 11.47 0.44
N ASN A 52 -6.44 12.54 -0.16
CA ASN A 52 -7.26 13.54 -0.85
C ASN A 52 -7.91 12.90 -2.10
N PRO A 53 -9.13 13.29 -2.52
CA PRO A 53 -9.72 12.91 -3.81
C PRO A 53 -8.78 12.96 -5.03
N GLN A 54 -7.76 13.82 -5.02
CA GLN A 54 -6.71 13.90 -6.05
C GLN A 54 -5.81 12.66 -6.14
N TRP A 55 -5.80 11.79 -5.13
CA TRP A 55 -5.12 10.49 -5.16
C TRP A 55 -5.67 9.56 -6.25
N ARG A 56 -6.89 9.82 -6.75
CA ARG A 56 -7.42 9.09 -7.91
C ARG A 56 -6.75 9.46 -9.24
N MET A 57 -5.83 10.44 -9.25
CA MET A 57 -5.10 10.87 -10.44
C MET A 57 -3.71 10.22 -10.58
N ASN A 58 -3.41 9.18 -9.79
CA ASN A 58 -2.14 8.48 -9.90
C ASN A 58 -1.95 7.94 -11.31
N LYS A 59 -0.73 8.09 -11.83
CA LYS A 59 -0.44 7.90 -13.25
C LYS A 59 -0.34 6.43 -13.64
N ILE A 60 -0.14 5.57 -12.65
CA ILE A 60 0.14 4.14 -12.82
C ILE A 60 -0.67 3.28 -11.83
N PRO A 61 -0.95 2.01 -12.16
CA PRO A 61 -1.76 1.13 -11.32
C PRO A 61 -1.10 0.78 -10.00
N PHE A 62 -1.93 0.43 -9.02
CA PHE A 62 -1.50 -0.07 -7.72
C PHE A 62 -1.89 -1.53 -7.51
N ILE A 63 -1.03 -2.26 -6.81
CA ILE A 63 -1.32 -3.53 -6.18
C ILE A 63 -1.35 -3.29 -4.67
N VAL A 64 -2.49 -3.46 -4.04
CA VAL A 64 -2.57 -3.37 -2.57
C VAL A 64 -2.18 -4.73 -1.99
N THR A 65 -1.31 -4.73 -1.00
CA THR A 65 -0.87 -5.96 -0.32
C THR A 65 -0.92 -5.77 1.19
N PHE A 66 -1.58 -6.71 1.86
CA PHE A 66 -1.60 -6.81 3.32
C PHE A 66 -1.21 -8.23 3.74
N ARG A 67 0.11 -8.49 3.71
CA ARG A 67 0.73 -9.80 3.91
C ARG A 67 0.71 -10.18 5.39
N SER A 68 0.32 -11.41 5.72
CA SER A 68 0.38 -11.90 7.11
C SER A 68 1.79 -12.34 7.49
N LYS A 69 2.07 -12.42 8.80
CA LYS A 69 3.36 -12.86 9.33
C LYS A 69 3.75 -14.26 8.85
N GLU A 70 2.80 -15.20 8.81
CA GLU A 70 3.08 -16.59 8.40
C GLU A 70 3.52 -16.68 6.94
N GLN A 71 3.25 -15.64 6.14
CA GLN A 71 3.65 -15.50 4.75
C GLN A 71 4.78 -14.48 4.55
N GLY A 72 5.52 -14.14 5.61
CA GLY A 72 6.66 -13.20 5.56
C GLY A 72 6.28 -11.71 5.59
N GLY A 73 5.05 -11.37 6.01
CA GLY A 73 4.64 -10.00 6.28
C GLY A 73 5.39 -9.39 7.46
N LYS A 74 5.43 -8.06 7.54
CA LYS A 74 6.18 -7.38 8.61
C LYS A 74 5.44 -7.32 9.95
N ARG A 75 4.11 -7.32 9.92
CA ARG A 75 3.25 -7.17 11.10
C ARG A 75 2.54 -8.47 11.49
N GLU A 76 2.35 -8.64 12.80
CA GLU A 76 1.43 -9.64 13.34
C GLU A 76 0.00 -9.13 13.14
N LEU A 77 -0.75 -9.82 12.28
CA LEU A 77 -2.10 -9.44 11.89
C LEU A 77 -2.98 -10.66 12.04
N THR A 78 -4.04 -10.53 12.84
CA THR A 78 -5.08 -11.54 12.89
C THR A 78 -5.80 -11.63 11.55
N LYS A 79 -6.44 -12.77 11.29
CA LYS A 79 -7.31 -12.95 10.12
C LYS A 79 -8.41 -11.87 10.09
N GLU A 80 -9.01 -11.57 11.25
CA GLU A 80 -10.07 -10.57 11.38
C GLU A 80 -9.60 -9.16 11.00
N GLN A 81 -8.42 -8.73 11.46
CA GLN A 81 -7.85 -7.43 11.08
C GLN A 81 -7.56 -7.34 9.57
N ARG A 82 -7.11 -8.43 8.95
CA ARG A 82 -6.89 -8.49 7.50
C ARG A 82 -8.22 -8.45 6.75
N ASP A 83 -9.21 -9.22 7.19
CA ASP A 83 -10.54 -9.24 6.59
C ASP A 83 -11.21 -7.86 6.70
N TYR A 84 -11.08 -7.20 7.84
CA TYR A 84 -11.58 -5.83 8.04
C TYR A 84 -10.94 -4.86 7.04
N PHE A 85 -9.61 -4.88 6.90
CA PHE A 85 -8.89 -4.04 5.94
C PHE A 85 -9.40 -4.19 4.50
N TRP A 86 -9.71 -5.41 4.06
CA TRP A 86 -10.19 -5.66 2.70
C TRP A 86 -11.66 -5.32 2.48
N ASN A 87 -12.48 -5.32 3.53
CA ASN A 87 -13.93 -5.16 3.43
C ASN A 87 -14.45 -3.80 3.95
N SER A 88 -13.60 -2.98 4.57
CA SER A 88 -13.98 -1.69 5.15
C SER A 88 -14.46 -0.64 4.14
N GLY A 89 -14.31 -0.88 2.83
CA GLY A 89 -14.77 0.00 1.76
C GLY A 89 -16.09 -0.41 1.08
N ASN A 90 -16.80 -1.41 1.60
CA ASN A 90 -18.03 -1.97 1.00
C ASN A 90 -19.34 -1.51 1.66
N GLU A 91 -19.32 -0.40 2.41
CA GLU A 91 -20.52 0.22 3.00
C GLU A 91 -21.21 1.21 2.05
#